data_AF-A0A098LCX1-F1
#
_entry.id   AF-A0A098LCX1-F1
#
_cell.length_a   1.000
_cell.length_b   1.000
_cell.length_c   1.000
_cell.angle_alpha   90.00
_cell.angle_beta   90.00
_cell.angle_gamma   90.00
#
_symmetry.space_group_name_H-M   'P 1'
#
loop_
_entity.id
_entity.type
_entity.pdbx_description
1 polymer ?
#
loop_
_entity_poly.entity_id
_entity_poly.type
_entity_poly.pdbx_seq_one_letter_code
_entity_poly.pdbx_strand_id
1 'polypeptide(L)'
;MLKSLEESELIRRVQDKKDKRLVKIFLTEKGKEKKEMAKKVVRRFNQAVREEIPEEKLKVFFEVAEKINSIIDHKEIYNNNNKTENTNTF
;
A
#
# COMPACT_ATOMS: atom_id res chain seq x y z
N MET A 1 -3.78 9.20 -8.37
CA MET A 1 -4.34 7.84 -8.38
C MET A 1 -5.87 7.80 -8.33
N LEU A 2 -6.53 8.33 -7.29
CA LEU A 2 -8.00 8.21 -7.15
C LEU A 2 -8.81 8.84 -8.29
N LYS A 3 -8.33 9.93 -8.89
CA LYS A 3 -9.00 10.58 -10.04
C LYS A 3 -9.12 9.63 -11.24
N SER A 4 -8.03 8.96 -11.59
CA SER A 4 -7.99 7.97 -12.68
C SER A 4 -8.91 6.77 -12.44
N LEU A 5 -9.03 6.29 -11.19
CA LEU A 5 -9.94 5.20 -10.85
C LEU A 5 -11.41 5.59 -11.00
N GLU A 6 -11.73 6.86 -10.73
CA GLU A 6 -13.07 7.42 -10.86
C GLU A 6 -13.41 7.70 -12.34
N GLU A 7 -12.48 8.28 -13.10
CA GLU A 7 -12.59 8.46 -14.57
C GLU A 7 -12.74 7.13 -15.31
N SER A 8 -12.11 6.06 -14.80
CA SER A 8 -12.26 4.70 -15.33
C SER A 8 -13.54 4.00 -14.87
N GLU A 9 -14.38 4.68 -14.08
CA GLU A 9 -15.63 4.19 -13.49
C GLU A 9 -15.46 2.98 -12.57
N LEU A 10 -14.30 2.80 -11.95
CA LEU A 10 -14.04 1.71 -11.00
C LEU A 10 -14.47 2.07 -9.59
N ILE A 11 -14.44 3.37 -9.26
CA ILE A 11 -14.88 3.90 -7.98
C ILE A 11 -15.81 5.09 -8.17
N ARG A 12 -16.61 5.39 -7.15
CA ARG A 12 -17.39 6.62 -7.03
C ARG A 12 -17.14 7.26 -5.66
N ARG A 13 -17.07 8.58 -5.63
CA ARG A 13 -17.00 9.36 -4.39
C ARG A 13 -18.38 9.89 -4.00
N VAL A 14 -18.68 9.80 -2.70
CA VAL A 14 -19.89 10.39 -2.12
C VAL A 14 -19.48 11.27 -0.95
N GLN A 15 -19.83 12.54 -1.03
CA GLN A 15 -19.63 13.48 0.07
C GLN A 15 -20.60 13.16 1.21
N ASP A 16 -20.11 13.16 2.44
CA ASP A 16 -20.98 12.92 3.60
C ASP A 16 -21.99 14.05 3.76
N LYS A 17 -23.23 13.70 4.13
CA LYS A 17 -24.33 14.66 4.28
C LYS A 17 -24.14 15.59 5.48
N LYS A 18 -23.38 15.18 6.49
CA LYS A 18 -23.18 15.93 7.74
C LYS A 18 -21.86 16.72 7.74
N ASP A 19 -20.80 16.16 7.18
CA ASP A 19 -19.51 16.84 7.07
C ASP A 19 -18.96 16.77 5.63
N LYS A 20 -18.96 17.91 4.95
CA LYS A 20 -18.48 18.02 3.55
C LYS A 20 -16.99 17.72 3.39
N ARG A 21 -16.21 17.67 4.47
CA ARG A 21 -14.79 17.28 4.44
C ARG A 21 -14.63 15.76 4.36
N LEU A 22 -15.67 14.99 4.68
CA LEU A 22 -15.66 13.53 4.58
C LEU A 22 -16.12 13.08 3.19
N VAL A 23 -15.28 12.29 2.53
CA VAL A 23 -15.59 11.66 1.25
C VAL A 23 -15.52 10.15 1.41
N LYS A 24 -16.63 9.47 1.12
CA LYS A 24 -16.72 8.01 1.12
C LYS A 24 -16.48 7.50 -0.29
N ILE A 25 -15.58 6.53 -0.42
CA ILE A 25 -15.23 5.92 -1.70
C ILE A 25 -15.89 4.55 -1.77
N PHE A 26 -16.63 4.29 -2.84
CA PHE A 26 -17.29 3.02 -3.09
C PHE A 26 -16.83 2.43 -4.42
N LEU A 27 -16.73 1.11 -4.49
CA LEU A 27 -16.59 0.41 -5.76
C LEU A 27 -17.92 0.50 -6.53
N THR A 28 -17.83 0.72 -7.83
CA THR A 28 -18.93 0.50 -8.78
C THR A 28 -19.07 -1.00 -9.08
N GLU A 29 -20.09 -1.41 -9.82
CA GLU A 29 -20.20 -2.81 -10.28
C GLU A 29 -19.00 -3.21 -11.15
N LYS A 30 -18.62 -2.36 -12.12
CA LYS A 30 -17.39 -2.52 -12.92
C LYS A 30 -16.14 -2.63 -12.05
N GLY A 31 -16.06 -1.83 -10.98
CA GLY A 31 -14.98 -1.89 -9.99
C GLY A 31 -14.92 -3.22 -9.22
N LYS A 32 -16.08 -3.76 -8.83
CA LYS A 32 -16.19 -5.06 -8.17
C LYS A 32 -15.78 -6.20 -9.10
N GLU A 33 -16.28 -6.21 -10.33
CA GLU A 33 -15.90 -7.22 -11.35
C GLU A 33 -14.40 -7.22 -11.61
N LYS A 34 -13.81 -6.03 -11.80
CA LYS A 34 -12.36 -5.89 -12.02
C LYS A 34 -11.55 -6.31 -10.80
N LYS A 35 -12.05 -6.02 -9.59
CA LYS A 35 -11.44 -6.51 -8.33
C LYS A 35 -11.45 -8.04 -8.27
N GLU A 36 -12.55 -8.69 -8.64
CA GLU A 36 -12.61 -10.16 -8.66
C GLU A 36 -11.66 -10.77 -9.69
N MET A 37 -11.53 -10.17 -10.88
CA MET A 37 -10.51 -10.60 -11.86
C MET A 37 -9.09 -10.45 -11.31
N ALA A 38 -8.77 -9.29 -10.72
CA ALA A 38 -7.46 -9.06 -10.11
C ALA A 38 -7.16 -10.06 -8.99
N LYS A 39 -8.14 -10.36 -8.13
CA LYS A 39 -8.00 -11.39 -7.09
C LYS A 39 -7.68 -12.76 -7.67
N LYS A 40 -8.35 -13.17 -8.75
CA LYS A 40 -8.08 -14.46 -9.41
C LYS A 40 -6.63 -14.55 -9.89
N VAL A 41 -6.14 -13.49 -10.54
CA VAL A 41 -4.75 -13.42 -11.02
C VAL A 41 -3.76 -13.51 -9.86
N VAL A 42 -3.96 -12.71 -8.81
CA VAL A 42 -3.08 -12.70 -7.63
C VAL A 42 -3.10 -14.05 -6.91
N ARG A 43 -4.27 -14.68 -6.75
CA ARG A 43 -4.38 -16.01 -6.14
C ARG A 43 -3.63 -17.06 -6.95
N ARG A 44 -3.77 -17.06 -8.29
CA ARG A 44 -3.06 -17.99 -9.16
C ARG A 44 -1.54 -17.79 -9.06
N PHE A 45 -1.08 -16.54 -9.04
CA PHE A 45 0.33 -16.24 -8.86
C PHE A 45 0.84 -16.74 -7.50
N ASN A 46 0.14 -16.41 -6.40
CA ASN A 46 0.52 -16.85 -5.07
C ASN A 46 0.56 -18.37 -4.94
N GLN A 47 -0.37 -19.06 -5.61
CA GLN A 47 -0.38 -20.53 -5.66
C GLN A 47 0.86 -21.07 -6.36
N ALA A 48 1.19 -20.56 -7.55
CA ALA A 48 2.40 -20.98 -8.28
C ALA A 48 3.68 -20.73 -7.47
N VAL A 49 3.77 -19.61 -6.75
CA VAL A 49 4.90 -19.32 -5.85
C VAL A 49 5.01 -20.34 -4.72
N ARG A 50 3.88 -20.73 -4.11
CA ARG A 50 3.85 -21.72 -3.01
C ARG A 50 4.11 -23.15 -3.46
N GLU A 51 3.82 -23.47 -4.72
CA GLU A 51 4.14 -24.77 -5.31
C GLU A 51 5.65 -24.92 -5.57
N GLU A 52 6.33 -23.82 -5.95
CA GLU A 52 7.76 -23.83 -6.28
C GLU A 52 8.67 -23.61 -5.05
N ILE A 53 8.22 -22.83 -4.08
CA ILE A 53 9.04 -22.41 -2.93
C ILE A 53 8.54 -23.07 -1.64
N PRO A 54 9.41 -23.80 -0.91
CA PRO A 54 9.06 -24.37 0.39
C PRO A 54 8.53 -23.31 1.37
N GLU A 55 7.49 -23.67 2.13
CA GLU A 55 6.82 -22.77 3.07
C GLU A 55 7.78 -22.16 4.10
N GLU A 56 8.77 -22.93 4.56
CA GLU A 56 9.80 -22.46 5.50
C GLU A 56 10.62 -21.28 4.95
N LYS A 57 10.95 -21.29 3.65
CA LYS A 57 11.71 -20.22 3.00
C LYS A 57 10.85 -18.99 2.79
N LEU A 58 9.58 -19.19 2.42
CA LEU A 58 8.61 -18.09 2.33
C LEU A 58 8.43 -17.41 3.69
N LYS A 59 8.33 -18.19 4.77
CA LYS A 59 8.22 -17.67 6.13
C LYS A 59 9.42 -16.79 6.50
N VAL A 60 10.64 -17.28 6.27
CA VAL A 60 11.87 -16.51 6.53
C VAL A 60 11.90 -15.24 5.67
N PHE A 61 11.52 -15.32 4.40
CA PHE A 61 11.44 -14.16 3.52
C PHE A 61 10.48 -13.08 4.06
N PHE A 62 9.27 -13.47 4.48
CA PHE A 62 8.30 -12.52 5.03
C PHE A 62 8.78 -11.91 6.35
N GLU A 63 9.38 -12.70 7.25
CA GLU A 63 9.95 -12.19 8.51
C GLU A 63 11.01 -11.10 8.25
N VAL A 64 11.93 -11.35 7.31
CA VAL A 64 12.96 -10.37 6.95
C VAL A 64 12.34 -9.13 6.31
N ALA A 65 11.39 -9.30 5.38
CA ALA A 65 10.72 -8.19 4.71
C ALA A 65 9.93 -7.31 5.68
N GLU A 66 9.21 -7.91 6.64
CA GLU A 66 8.49 -7.19 7.69
C GLU A 66 9.45 -6.39 8.58
N LYS A 67 10.58 -6.98 8.96
CA LYS A 67 11.60 -6.28 9.76
C LYS A 67 12.18 -5.07 9.03
N ILE A 68 12.45 -5.20 7.72
CA ILE A 68 12.89 -4.08 6.88
C ILE A 68 11.82 -2.98 6.84
N ASN A 69 10.55 -3.34 6.60
CA ASN A 69 9.46 -2.36 6.57
C ASN A 69 9.30 -1.64 7.91
N SER A 70 9.40 -2.36 9.04
CA SER A 70 9.36 -1.76 10.38
C SER A 70 10.47 -0.74 10.59
N ILE A 71 11.70 -1.05 10.17
CA ILE A 71 12.84 -0.13 10.29
C ILE A 71 12.58 1.17 9.49
N ILE A 72 11.96 1.09 8.32
CA ILE A 72 11.58 2.24 7.50
C ILE A 72 10.50 3.07 8.21
N ASP A 73 9.44 2.42 8.69
CA ASP A 73 8.28 3.07 9.31
C ASP A 73 8.65 3.79 10.61
N HIS A 74 9.59 3.25 11.39
CA HIS A 74 10.04 3.87 12.64
C HIS A 74 10.91 5.13 12.45
N LYS A 75 11.23 5.55 11.21
CA LYS A 75 12.11 6.70 10.92
C LYS A 75 13.47 6.68 11.65
N GLU A 76 13.85 5.56 12.27
CA GLU A 76 15.13 5.39 12.99
C GLU A 76 16.32 5.69 12.07
N ILE A 77 16.14 5.47 10.77
CA ILE A 77 17.14 5.74 9.74
C ILE A 77 17.23 7.24 9.36
N TYR A 78 16.20 8.05 9.66
CA TYR A 78 16.11 9.46 9.24
C TYR A 78 16.35 10.47 10.37
N ASN A 79 16.50 10.02 11.63
CA ASN A 79 16.63 10.92 12.79
C ASN A 79 18.03 11.56 12.97
N ASN A 80 19.04 11.21 12.16
CA ASN A 80 20.43 11.66 12.36
C ASN A 80 20.97 12.73 11.39
N ASN A 81 20.14 13.37 10.55
CA ASN A 81 20.65 14.35 9.55
C ASN A 81 20.35 15.84 9.83
N ASN A 82 19.95 16.22 11.05
CA ASN A 82 19.66 17.64 11.38
C ASN A 82 20.61 18.25 12.45
N LYS A 83 21.88 17.83 12.49
CA LYS A 83 22.91 18.46 13.34
C LYS A 83 24.23 18.70 12.60
N THR A 84 24.19 19.40 11.47
CA THR A 84 25.36 20.10 10.95
C THR A 84 24.89 21.10 9.91
N GLU A 85 24.72 22.34 10.34
CA GLU A 85 24.85 23.59 9.57
C GLU A 85 24.24 24.69 10.43
N ASN A 86 25.02 25.15 11.41
CA ASN A 86 24.99 26.51 11.97
C ASN A 86 25.99 26.58 13.14
N THR A 87 27.27 26.53 12.82
CA THR A 87 28.32 27.06 13.70
C THR A 87 29.30 27.88 12.89
N ASN A 88 29.36 29.17 13.25
CA ASN A 88 30.33 30.22 12.91
C ASN A 88 30.21 30.81 11.48
N THR A 89 30.26 32.14 11.29
CA THR A 89 31.17 33.09 11.92
C THR A 89 30.63 34.53 11.79
N PHE A 90 31.00 35.36 12.77
CA PHE A 90 30.92 36.84 12.90
C PHE A 90 30.66 37.68 11.65
#